data_AF-A0A420W1W4-F1
#
_entry.id   AF-A0A420W1W4-F1
#
_cell.length_a   1.000
_cell.length_b   1.000
_cell.length_c   1.000
_cell.angle_alpha   90.00
_cell.angle_beta   90.00
_cell.angle_gamma   90.00
#
_symmetry.space_group_name_H-M   'P 1'
#
loop_
_entity.id
_entity.type
_entity.pdbx_description
1 polymer ?
#
loop_
_entity_poly.entity_id
_entity_poly.type
_entity_poly.pdbx_seq_one_letter_code
_entity_poly.pdbx_strand_id
1 'polypeptide(L)'
;MHLKLNSEEQRHVCFWLCYLFYFFAVNVLGNGKLSLGVAAITVSYCALIFYAVYLILHYFFRKGRTLVVVVLLSCFYVLSGILVYYVLYGSLGLQMINNTYTVSSSSFRWTRFIQTFIVMNSNYTIMAIGYYYYVEKLREADQKLAAVEKQLEAESNMKDSQYTTLSAQVHPHMMANIFNHLKKKITPNDPELASQIGEIYQLILFYMEAQDVAGASKILLSDEIAALERYLSIQEQVEMDPFYIALLRQSAALRNCPHDLTDARRQPV
;
A
#
# COMPACT_ATOMS: atom_id res chain seq x y z
N MET A 1 22.24 -21.99 4.45
CA MET A 1 21.27 -21.55 5.48
C MET A 1 21.03 -20.05 5.27
N HIS A 2 20.14 -19.69 4.34
CA HIS A 2 19.78 -18.30 4.09
C HIS A 2 18.72 -17.88 5.12
N LEU A 3 19.16 -17.23 6.20
CA LEU A 3 18.26 -16.51 7.10
C LEU A 3 17.54 -15.44 6.28
N LYS A 4 16.25 -15.65 6.00
CA LYS A 4 15.33 -14.59 5.56
C LYS A 4 15.15 -13.62 6.74
N LEU A 5 16.12 -12.73 6.97
CA LEU A 5 15.89 -11.59 7.84
C LEU A 5 14.76 -10.74 7.23
N ASN A 6 13.80 -10.34 8.05
CA ASN A 6 12.72 -9.42 7.64
C ASN A 6 13.31 -8.10 7.12
N SER A 7 12.61 -7.43 6.19
CA SER A 7 13.06 -6.17 5.59
C SER A 7 13.40 -5.10 6.62
N GLU A 8 12.72 -5.09 7.77
CA GLU A 8 13.01 -4.15 8.86
C GLU A 8 14.29 -4.48 9.64
N GLU A 9 14.53 -5.76 9.95
CA GLU A 9 15.74 -6.19 10.64
C GLU A 9 16.98 -5.92 9.80
N GLN A 10 16.89 -6.13 8.48
CA GLN A 10 17.94 -5.79 7.53
C GLN A 10 18.25 -4.29 7.53
N ARG A 11 17.23 -3.44 7.61
CA ARG A 11 17.41 -1.97 7.68
C ARG A 11 18.14 -1.56 8.95
N HIS A 12 17.81 -2.17 10.09
CA HIS A 12 18.50 -1.91 11.36
C HIS A 12 19.96 -2.38 11.35
N VAL A 13 20.22 -3.58 10.87
CA VAL A 13 21.59 -4.11 10.75
C VAL A 13 22.41 -3.23 9.80
N CYS A 14 21.85 -2.89 8.64
CA CYS A 14 22.48 -1.98 7.68
C CYS A 14 22.77 -0.61 8.29
N PHE A 15 21.79 -0.04 9.02
CA PHE A 15 21.96 1.24 9.72
C PHE A 15 23.14 1.21 10.70
N TRP A 16 23.21 0.19 11.56
CA TRP A 16 24.30 0.10 12.55
C TRP A 16 25.66 -0.19 11.92
N LEU A 17 25.72 -0.97 10.83
CA LEU A 17 26.96 -1.19 10.07
C LEU A 17 27.45 0.10 9.39
N CYS A 18 26.55 0.83 8.74
CA CYS A 18 26.84 2.14 8.15
C CYS A 18 27.25 3.15 9.23
N TYR A 19 26.58 3.15 10.38
CA TYR A 19 26.90 4.01 11.50
C TYR A 19 28.27 3.67 12.11
N LEU A 20 28.62 2.38 12.21
CA LEU A 20 29.94 1.94 12.64
C LEU A 20 31.03 2.47 11.71
N PHE A 21 30.83 2.33 10.40
CA PHE A 21 31.78 2.84 9.41
C PHE A 21 31.89 4.37 9.46
N TYR A 22 30.76 5.08 9.55
CA TYR A 22 30.72 6.53 9.71
C TYR A 22 31.45 6.99 10.97
N PHE A 23 31.14 6.38 12.11
CA PHE A 23 31.76 6.70 13.39
C PHE A 23 33.27 6.46 13.34
N PHE A 24 33.70 5.33 12.78
CA PHE A 24 35.11 5.03 12.58
C PHE A 24 35.79 6.07 11.67
N ALA A 25 35.22 6.37 10.50
CA ALA A 25 35.79 7.31 9.54
C ALA A 25 35.94 8.72 10.12
N VAL A 26 34.90 9.25 10.77
CA VAL A 26 34.94 10.57 11.43
C VAL A 26 35.99 10.62 12.53
N ASN A 27 36.11 9.54 13.32
CA ASN A 27 37.11 9.49 14.38
C ASN A 27 38.53 9.32 13.86
N VAL A 28 38.78 8.58 12.77
CA VAL A 28 40.11 8.47 12.16
C VAL A 28 40.54 9.80 11.54
N LEU A 29 39.62 10.50 10.87
CA LEU A 29 39.88 11.84 10.31
C LEU A 29 40.17 12.88 11.39
N GLY A 30 39.47 12.82 12.53
CA GLY A 30 39.69 13.71 13.66
C GLY A 30 40.84 13.31 14.59
N ASN A 31 41.15 12.02 14.68
CA ASN A 31 42.12 11.43 15.61
C ASN A 31 42.76 10.19 14.96
N GLY A 32 43.99 10.33 14.44
CA GLY A 32 44.70 9.25 13.72
C GLY A 32 45.09 8.00 14.53
N LYS A 33 44.47 7.72 15.69
CA LYS A 33 44.81 6.59 16.58
C LYS A 33 43.61 5.76 17.07
N LEU A 34 42.39 5.97 16.56
CA LEU A 34 41.25 5.16 17.01
C LEU A 34 41.29 3.75 16.38
N SER A 35 41.27 2.71 17.23
CA SER A 35 41.16 1.33 16.76
C SER A 35 39.72 0.99 16.32
N LEU A 36 39.59 0.11 15.33
CA LEU A 36 38.29 -0.39 14.87
C LEU A 36 37.51 -1.12 15.97
N GLY A 37 38.20 -1.90 16.82
CA GLY A 37 37.55 -2.64 17.92
C GLY A 37 36.91 -1.73 18.96
N VAL A 38 37.55 -0.58 19.21
CA VAL A 38 37.06 0.50 20.06
C VAL A 38 35.79 1.14 19.49
N ALA A 39 35.78 1.41 18.18
CA ALA A 39 34.59 1.90 17.49
C ALA A 39 33.44 0.88 17.59
N ALA A 40 33.72 -0.41 17.37
CA ALA A 40 32.73 -1.48 17.44
C ALA A 40 32.09 -1.61 18.84
N ILE A 41 32.89 -1.56 19.91
CA ILE A 41 32.38 -1.60 21.29
C ILE A 41 31.49 -0.39 21.57
N THR A 42 31.95 0.81 21.22
CA THR A 42 31.18 2.05 21.43
C THR A 42 29.84 1.99 20.70
N VAL A 43 29.84 1.65 19.40
CA VAL A 43 28.62 1.59 18.59
C VAL A 43 27.67 0.50 19.08
N SER A 44 28.19 -0.65 19.50
CA SER A 44 27.37 -1.72 20.09
C SER A 44 26.69 -1.27 21.38
N TYR A 45 27.41 -0.52 22.21
CA TYR A 45 26.86 0.07 23.43
C TYR A 45 25.78 1.14 23.11
N CYS A 46 26.00 1.97 22.10
CA CYS A 46 24.99 2.92 21.61
C CYS A 46 23.72 2.22 21.10
N ALA A 47 23.89 1.12 20.35
CA ALA A 47 22.78 0.29 19.90
C ALA A 47 22.01 -0.31 21.09
N LEU A 48 22.73 -0.78 22.12
CA LEU A 48 22.12 -1.30 23.34
C LEU A 48 21.26 -0.24 24.04
N ILE A 49 21.73 1.01 24.17
CA ILE A 49 20.91 2.11 24.70
C ILE A 49 19.65 2.31 23.87
N PHE A 50 19.81 2.43 22.55
CA PHE A 50 18.69 2.67 21.65
C PHE A 50 17.60 1.61 21.81
N TYR A 51 17.98 0.32 21.74
CA TYR A 51 17.03 -0.77 21.82
C TYR A 51 16.45 -0.95 23.23
N ALA A 52 17.24 -0.77 24.29
CA ALA A 52 16.73 -0.87 25.66
C ALA A 52 15.66 0.20 25.93
N VAL A 53 15.94 1.45 25.59
CA VAL A 53 14.98 2.57 25.75
C VAL A 53 13.74 2.32 24.89
N TYR A 54 13.92 1.95 23.62
CA TYR A 54 12.81 1.63 22.72
C TYR A 54 11.91 0.52 23.26
N LEU A 55 12.48 -0.59 23.74
CA LEU A 55 11.72 -1.73 24.27
C LEU A 55 10.94 -1.36 25.55
N ILE A 56 11.55 -0.58 26.45
CA ILE A 56 10.89 -0.11 27.67
C ILE A 56 9.68 0.76 27.31
N LEU A 57 9.84 1.69 26.37
CA LEU A 57 8.74 2.51 25.88
C LEU A 57 7.66 1.66 25.20
N HIS A 58 8.05 0.81 24.25
CA HIS A 58 7.14 -0.03 23.49
C HIS A 58 6.26 -0.92 24.37
N TYR A 59 6.83 -1.56 25.39
CA TYR A 59 6.09 -2.53 26.20
C TYR A 59 5.30 -1.90 27.37
N PHE A 60 5.88 -0.90 28.05
CA PHE A 60 5.32 -0.37 29.30
C PHE A 60 4.62 0.99 29.13
N PHE A 61 5.16 1.87 28.28
CA PHE A 61 4.54 3.18 28.06
C PHE A 61 3.20 3.04 27.33
N ARG A 62 3.13 2.15 26.33
CA ARG A 62 1.90 1.83 25.61
C ARG A 62 0.78 1.31 26.52
N LYS A 63 1.12 0.62 27.62
CA LYS A 63 0.15 0.11 28.61
C LYS A 63 -0.27 1.15 29.66
N GLY A 64 0.16 2.40 29.52
CA GLY A 64 -0.13 3.49 30.47
C GLY A 64 0.63 3.39 31.79
N ARG A 65 1.63 2.50 31.90
CA ARG A 65 2.40 2.28 33.14
C ARG A 65 3.61 3.21 33.22
N THR A 66 3.37 4.51 33.25
CA THR A 66 4.42 5.54 33.23
C THR A 66 5.41 5.42 34.39
N LEU A 67 4.93 5.08 35.60
CA LEU A 67 5.79 4.87 36.77
C LEU A 67 6.80 3.73 36.53
N VAL A 68 6.35 2.61 35.95
CA VAL A 68 7.22 1.47 35.63
C VAL A 68 8.29 1.86 34.61
N VAL A 69 7.92 2.67 33.61
CA VAL A 69 8.88 3.21 32.61
C VAL A 69 9.95 4.03 33.29
N VAL A 70 9.58 4.95 34.18
CA VAL A 70 10.54 5.80 34.91
C VAL A 70 11.49 4.94 35.74
N VAL A 71 10.96 3.99 36.51
CA VAL A 71 11.77 3.09 37.36
C VAL A 71 12.73 2.24 36.52
N LEU A 72 12.26 1.64 35.43
CA LEU A 72 13.09 0.81 34.55
C LEU A 72 14.17 1.62 33.84
N LEU A 73 13.85 2.82 33.35
CA LEU A 73 14.84 3.72 32.74
C LEU A 73 15.88 4.19 33.76
N SER A 74 15.45 4.57 34.98
CA SER A 74 16.39 4.93 36.04
C SER A 74 17.32 3.78 36.39
N CYS A 75 16.80 2.55 36.54
CA CYS A 75 17.60 1.35 36.78
C CYS A 75 18.59 1.10 35.63
N PHE A 76 18.12 1.21 34.39
CA PHE A 76 18.94 1.04 33.20
C PHE A 76 20.10 2.05 33.15
N TYR A 77 19.84 3.34 33.38
CA TYR A 77 20.90 4.37 33.34
C TYR A 77 21.90 4.24 34.50
N VAL A 78 21.46 3.80 35.68
CA VAL A 78 22.38 3.50 36.78
C VAL A 78 23.31 2.34 36.40
N LEU A 79 22.76 1.25 35.88
CA LEU A 79 23.55 0.09 35.43
C LEU A 79 24.52 0.47 34.29
N SER A 80 24.02 1.24 33.33
CA SER A 80 24.80 1.82 32.23
C SER A 80 25.94 2.69 32.75
N GLY A 81 25.71 3.54 33.75
CA GLY A 81 26.74 4.39 34.36
C GLY A 81 27.84 3.58 35.04
N ILE A 82 27.46 2.51 35.76
CA ILE A 82 28.40 1.56 36.36
C ILE A 82 29.23 0.87 35.27
N LEU A 83 28.60 0.40 34.18
CA LEU A 83 29.30 -0.23 33.06
C LEU A 83 30.32 0.73 32.42
N VAL A 84 29.91 1.97 32.13
CA VAL A 84 30.79 2.98 31.54
C VAL A 84 31.96 3.32 32.46
N TYR A 85 31.72 3.38 33.78
CA TYR A 85 32.78 3.57 34.77
C TYR A 85 33.82 2.45 34.70
N TYR A 86 33.40 1.18 34.67
CA TYR A 86 34.31 0.04 34.55
C TYR A 86 35.06 -0.02 33.22
N VAL A 87 34.43 0.38 32.11
CA VAL A 87 35.08 0.41 30.79
C VAL A 87 36.14 1.51 30.71
N LEU A 88 35.88 2.69 31.26
CA LEU A 88 36.77 3.86 31.16
C LEU A 88 37.87 3.89 32.24
N TYR A 89 37.57 3.45 33.46
CA TYR A 89 38.46 3.57 34.63
C TYR A 89 38.80 2.23 35.29
N GLY A 90 38.14 1.14 34.89
CA GLY A 90 38.40 -0.21 35.42
C GLY A 90 39.52 -0.96 34.70
N SER A 91 39.67 -2.24 35.01
CA SER A 91 40.76 -3.12 34.54
C SER A 91 40.84 -3.30 33.02
N LEU A 92 39.77 -2.94 32.29
CA LEU A 92 39.75 -2.98 30.83
C LEU A 92 40.64 -1.91 30.21
N GLY A 93 40.96 -0.82 30.93
CA GLY A 93 42.01 0.14 30.58
C GLY A 93 41.90 0.71 29.17
N LEU A 94 40.72 0.66 28.56
CA LEU A 94 40.50 1.19 27.22
C LEU A 94 40.53 2.71 27.39
N GLN A 95 41.67 3.33 27.09
CA GLN A 95 41.84 4.78 27.01
C GLN A 95 41.01 5.30 25.83
N MET A 96 39.71 5.32 26.04
CA MET A 96 38.72 5.61 25.03
C MET A 96 38.52 7.10 24.99
N ILE A 97 38.74 7.62 23.79
CA ILE A 97 38.20 8.87 23.28
C ILE A 97 39.02 10.10 23.72
N ASN A 98 39.64 10.67 22.68
CA ASN A 98 40.10 12.05 22.54
C ASN A 98 41.31 12.49 23.38
N ASN A 99 42.30 13.14 22.77
CA ASN A 99 43.29 13.96 23.50
C ASN A 99 42.64 15.12 24.30
N THR A 100 41.31 15.28 24.20
CA THR A 100 40.46 16.17 25.00
C THR A 100 39.77 15.48 26.20
N TYR A 101 39.59 14.14 26.18
CA TYR A 101 38.90 13.36 27.23
C TYR A 101 39.73 12.17 27.75
N THR A 102 40.93 11.97 27.22
CA THR A 102 41.92 11.00 27.68
C THR A 102 42.23 11.28 29.13
N VAL A 103 41.87 10.31 29.96
CA VAL A 103 42.41 10.16 31.29
C VAL A 103 43.78 9.49 31.12
N SER A 104 44.70 10.18 30.43
CA SER A 104 46.10 9.82 30.51
C SER A 104 46.54 10.24 31.91
N SER A 105 46.78 9.24 32.77
CA SER A 105 47.33 9.32 34.14
C SER A 105 46.71 10.30 35.14
N SER A 106 45.53 10.88 34.87
CA SER A 106 44.93 11.88 35.75
C SER A 106 43.88 11.26 36.68
N SER A 107 43.90 11.69 37.94
CA SER A 107 42.87 11.42 38.95
C SER A 107 41.45 11.49 38.37
N PHE A 108 40.57 10.58 38.78
CA PHE A 108 39.16 10.57 38.37
C PHE A 108 38.51 11.94 38.54
N ARG A 109 37.89 12.47 37.47
CA ARG A 109 37.19 13.77 37.45
C ARG A 109 35.71 13.57 37.13
N TRP A 110 34.86 13.74 38.15
CA TRP A 110 33.40 13.65 38.03
C TRP A 110 32.83 14.46 36.85
N THR A 111 33.31 15.68 36.62
CA THR A 111 32.81 16.56 35.55
C THR A 111 32.95 15.93 34.17
N ARG A 112 34.11 15.36 33.85
CA ARG A 112 34.35 14.73 32.54
C ARG A 112 33.55 13.45 32.38
N PHE A 113 33.48 12.64 33.43
CA PHE A 113 32.67 11.42 33.43
C PHE A 113 31.19 11.73 33.17
N ILE A 114 30.61 12.68 33.92
CA ILE A 114 29.21 13.08 33.76
C ILE A 114 28.97 13.67 32.37
N GLN A 115 29.87 14.51 31.86
CA GLN A 115 29.75 15.07 30.52
C GLN A 115 29.73 13.98 29.44
N THR A 116 30.68 13.04 29.47
CA THR A 116 30.73 11.92 28.52
C THR A 116 29.51 11.02 28.66
N PHE A 117 29.08 10.74 29.89
CA PHE A 117 27.90 9.92 30.16
C PHE A 117 26.64 10.56 29.61
N ILE A 118 26.43 11.85 29.84
CA ILE A 118 25.27 12.59 29.32
C ILE A 118 25.30 12.62 27.80
N VAL A 119 26.42 13.02 27.19
CA VAL A 119 26.53 13.11 25.72
C VAL A 119 26.27 11.77 25.06
N MET A 120 26.82 10.68 25.61
CA MET A 120 26.65 9.36 25.04
C MET A 120 25.21 8.85 25.23
N ASN A 121 24.62 8.99 26.42
CA ASN A 121 23.27 8.45 26.65
C ASN A 121 22.15 9.31 26.05
N SER A 122 22.27 10.64 26.10
CA SER A 122 21.17 11.55 25.69
C SER A 122 20.87 11.46 24.20
N ASN A 123 21.89 11.43 23.34
CA ASN A 123 21.71 11.40 21.89
C ASN A 123 20.91 10.19 21.43
N TYR A 124 21.29 8.98 21.87
CA TYR A 124 20.57 7.77 21.47
C TYR A 124 19.24 7.58 22.21
N THR A 125 19.09 8.15 23.41
CA THR A 125 17.81 8.20 24.10
C THR A 125 16.81 9.05 23.32
N ILE A 126 17.20 10.26 22.89
CA ILE A 126 16.36 11.13 22.07
C ILE A 126 16.01 10.43 20.74
N MET A 127 16.99 9.79 20.10
CA MET A 127 16.77 9.02 18.88
C MET A 127 15.76 7.87 19.09
N ALA A 128 15.88 7.12 20.20
CA ALA A 128 14.97 6.03 20.53
C ALA A 128 13.54 6.52 20.81
N ILE A 129 13.40 7.63 21.53
CA ILE A 129 12.10 8.27 21.79
C ILE A 129 11.48 8.74 20.46
N GLY A 130 12.25 9.42 19.62
CA GLY A 130 11.79 9.89 18.31
C GLY A 130 11.35 8.74 17.41
N TYR A 131 12.13 7.66 17.37
CA TYR A 131 11.78 6.46 16.62
C TYR A 131 10.51 5.79 17.17
N TYR A 132 10.36 5.69 18.49
CA TYR A 132 9.14 5.18 19.13
C TYR A 132 7.90 5.97 18.69
N TYR A 133 7.95 7.31 18.75
CA TYR A 133 6.82 8.14 18.32
C TYR A 133 6.52 8.01 16.83
N TYR A 134 7.57 7.92 15.99
CA TYR A 134 7.42 7.72 14.57
C TYR A 134 6.69 6.41 14.24
N VAL A 135 7.12 5.29 14.83
CA VAL A 135 6.50 3.97 14.63
C VAL A 135 5.06 3.96 15.13
N GLU A 136 4.79 4.55 16.29
CA GLU A 136 3.43 4.57 16.84
C GLU A 136 2.50 5.44 15.99
N LYS A 137 2.99 6.57 15.46
CA LYS A 137 2.21 7.41 14.54
C LYS A 137 1.91 6.72 13.22
N LEU A 138 2.86 5.98 12.67
CA LEU A 138 2.66 5.19 11.46
C LEU A 138 1.58 4.13 11.68
N ARG A 139 1.66 3.42 12.81
CA ARG A 139 0.66 2.42 13.21
C ARG A 139 -0.74 3.02 13.38
N GLU A 140 -0.85 4.18 14.00
CA GLU A 140 -2.12 4.91 14.11
C GLU A 140 -2.69 5.28 12.72
N ALA A 141 -1.83 5.68 11.78
CA ALA A 141 -2.24 6.01 10.42
C ALA A 141 -2.75 4.77 9.66
N ASP A 142 -2.02 3.65 9.73
CA ASP A 142 -2.40 2.39 9.08
C ASP A 142 -3.73 1.86 9.62
N GLN A 143 -3.95 1.96 10.94
CA GLN A 143 -5.22 1.57 11.56
C GLN A 143 -6.39 2.43 11.09
N LYS A 144 -6.17 3.74 10.91
CA LYS A 144 -7.20 4.65 10.38
C LYS A 144 -7.50 4.35 8.92
N LEU A 145 -6.47 4.09 8.12
CA LEU A 145 -6.64 3.72 6.71
C LEU A 145 -7.45 2.44 6.57
N ALA A 146 -7.09 1.39 7.32
CA ALA A 146 -7.84 0.13 7.32
C ALA A 146 -9.30 0.30 7.77
N ALA A 147 -9.56 1.19 8.74
CA ALA A 147 -10.92 1.50 9.18
C ALA A 147 -11.74 2.23 8.10
N VAL A 148 -11.13 3.18 7.39
CA VAL A 148 -11.76 3.92 6.29
C VAL A 148 -12.04 2.99 5.11
N GLU A 149 -11.10 2.12 4.75
CA GLU A 149 -11.26 1.14 3.68
C GLU A 149 -12.45 0.20 3.95
N LYS A 150 -12.55 -0.32 5.19
CA LYS A 150 -13.68 -1.15 5.60
C LYS A 150 -15.02 -0.40 5.56
N GLN A 151 -15.01 0.90 5.89
CA GLN A 151 -16.22 1.73 5.79
C GLN A 151 -16.64 1.95 4.34
N LEU A 152 -15.69 2.20 3.45
CA LEU A 152 -15.95 2.37 2.02
C LEU A 152 -16.52 1.09 1.40
N GLU A 153 -15.96 -0.07 1.76
CA GLU A 153 -16.46 -1.37 1.32
C GLU A 153 -17.90 -1.62 1.79
N ALA A 154 -18.19 -1.33 3.06
CA ALA A 154 -19.54 -1.44 3.60
C ALA A 154 -20.54 -0.50 2.90
N GLU A 155 -20.12 0.74 2.60
CA GLU A 155 -20.95 1.71 1.87
C GLU A 155 -21.22 1.24 0.43
N SER A 156 -20.21 0.71 -0.27
CA SER A 156 -20.37 0.13 -1.60
C SER A 156 -21.37 -1.02 -1.58
N ASN A 157 -21.19 -1.99 -0.69
CA ASN A 157 -22.08 -3.15 -0.56
C ASN A 157 -23.52 -2.72 -0.23
N MET A 158 -23.69 -1.67 0.58
CA MET A 158 -25.02 -1.12 0.89
C MET A 158 -25.65 -0.48 -0.35
N LYS A 159 -24.90 0.30 -1.13
CA LYS A 159 -25.38 0.90 -2.38
C LYS A 159 -25.77 -0.16 -3.40
N ASP A 160 -24.96 -1.21 -3.56
CA ASP A 160 -25.25 -2.31 -4.46
C ASP A 160 -26.53 -3.05 -4.03
N SER A 161 -26.69 -3.33 -2.74
CA SER A 161 -27.90 -3.96 -2.20
C SER A 161 -29.15 -3.09 -2.38
N GLN A 162 -29.03 -1.77 -2.18
CA GLN A 162 -30.12 -0.82 -2.42
C GLN A 162 -30.48 -0.76 -3.91
N TYR A 163 -29.48 -0.73 -4.79
CA TYR A 163 -29.68 -0.76 -6.23
C TYR A 163 -30.38 -2.05 -6.67
N THR A 164 -29.94 -3.22 -6.23
CA THR A 164 -30.59 -4.51 -6.50
C THR A 164 -32.02 -4.55 -6.00
N THR A 165 -32.28 -4.00 -4.80
CA THR A 165 -33.64 -3.94 -4.25
C THR A 165 -34.53 -3.02 -5.07
N LEU A 166 -34.03 -1.86 -5.46
CA LEU A 166 -34.78 -0.89 -6.26
C LEU A 166 -35.04 -1.40 -7.68
N SER A 167 -34.04 -2.02 -8.32
CA SER A 167 -34.21 -2.61 -9.65
C SER A 167 -35.19 -3.79 -9.63
N ALA A 168 -35.20 -4.59 -8.56
CA ALA A 168 -36.19 -5.65 -8.38
C ALA A 168 -37.63 -5.14 -8.22
N GLN A 169 -37.84 -3.92 -7.73
CA GLN A 169 -39.19 -3.33 -7.61
C GLN A 169 -39.81 -2.95 -8.97
N VAL A 170 -38.99 -2.60 -9.97
CA VAL A 170 -39.47 -2.38 -11.35
C VAL A 170 -39.52 -3.72 -12.08
N HIS A 171 -40.58 -4.48 -11.80
CA HIS A 171 -40.73 -5.81 -12.36
C HIS A 171 -40.81 -5.76 -13.90
N PRO A 172 -40.05 -6.60 -14.65
CA PRO A 172 -40.11 -6.64 -16.12
C PRO A 172 -41.52 -6.84 -16.68
N HIS A 173 -42.39 -7.55 -15.95
CA HIS A 173 -43.79 -7.72 -16.32
C HIS A 173 -44.59 -6.41 -16.26
N MET A 174 -44.28 -5.49 -15.33
CA MET A 174 -44.94 -4.19 -15.23
C MET A 174 -44.55 -3.30 -16.41
N MET A 175 -43.26 -3.28 -16.78
CA MET A 175 -42.82 -2.62 -18.01
C MET A 175 -43.47 -3.25 -19.25
N ALA A 176 -43.47 -4.58 -19.37
CA ALA A 176 -44.16 -5.29 -20.46
C ALA A 176 -45.62 -4.86 -20.59
N ASN A 177 -46.32 -4.77 -19.45
CA ASN A 177 -47.73 -4.39 -19.40
C ASN A 177 -47.95 -2.93 -19.85
N ILE A 178 -47.10 -2.01 -19.40
CA ILE A 178 -47.17 -0.59 -19.80
C ILE A 178 -46.92 -0.44 -21.30
N PHE A 179 -45.86 -1.07 -21.83
CA PHE A 179 -45.49 -0.98 -23.25
C PHE A 179 -46.52 -1.67 -24.14
N ASN A 180 -47.04 -2.84 -23.75
CA ASN A 180 -48.11 -3.52 -24.49
C ASN A 180 -49.40 -2.70 -24.50
N HIS A 181 -49.75 -2.05 -23.40
CA HIS A 181 -50.92 -1.18 -23.31
C HIS A 181 -50.76 0.07 -24.20
N LEU A 182 -49.59 0.72 -24.18
CA LEU A 182 -49.25 1.83 -25.07
C LEU A 182 -49.32 1.42 -26.53
N LYS A 183 -48.66 0.31 -26.89
CA LYS A 183 -48.67 -0.26 -28.24
C LYS A 183 -50.11 -0.46 -28.73
N LYS A 184 -50.95 -1.16 -27.96
CA LYS A 184 -52.35 -1.44 -28.31
C LYS A 184 -53.18 -0.17 -28.51
N LYS A 185 -52.90 0.90 -27.77
CA LYS A 185 -53.60 2.18 -27.88
C LYS A 185 -53.17 3.00 -29.10
N ILE A 186 -51.93 2.84 -29.53
CA ILE A 186 -51.32 3.60 -30.64
C ILE A 186 -51.54 2.89 -31.98
N THR A 187 -51.51 1.55 -32.03
CA THR A 187 -51.66 0.74 -33.25
C THR A 187 -52.82 1.16 -34.18
N PRO A 188 -54.03 1.51 -33.69
CA PRO A 188 -55.13 1.90 -34.57
C PRO A 188 -54.92 3.23 -35.31
N ASN A 189 -54.12 4.13 -34.73
CA ASN A 189 -53.90 5.48 -35.25
C ASN A 189 -52.56 5.60 -35.99
N ASP A 190 -51.53 4.92 -35.48
CA ASP A 190 -50.18 4.96 -36.00
C ASP A 190 -49.49 3.59 -35.78
N PRO A 191 -49.60 2.67 -36.75
CA PRO A 191 -48.99 1.36 -36.64
C PRO A 191 -47.46 1.40 -36.67
N GLU A 192 -46.86 2.43 -37.29
CA GLU A 192 -45.42 2.61 -37.41
C GLU A 192 -44.82 3.02 -36.05
N LEU A 193 -45.41 4.03 -35.40
CA LEU A 193 -45.03 4.44 -34.04
C LEU A 193 -45.23 3.31 -33.01
N ALA A 194 -46.29 2.51 -33.17
CA ALA A 194 -46.52 1.34 -32.33
C ALA A 194 -45.44 0.24 -32.50
N SER A 195 -44.84 0.13 -33.68
CA SER A 195 -43.72 -0.77 -33.96
C SER A 195 -42.43 -0.25 -33.29
N GLN A 196 -42.15 1.05 -33.42
CA GLN A 196 -40.98 1.70 -32.81
C GLN A 196 -40.96 1.55 -31.29
N ILE A 197 -42.12 1.72 -30.63
CA ILE A 197 -42.27 1.49 -29.19
C ILE A 197 -41.93 0.03 -28.81
N GLY A 198 -42.21 -0.93 -29.69
CA GLY A 198 -41.84 -2.33 -29.51
C GLY A 198 -40.33 -2.56 -29.60
N GLU A 199 -39.66 -1.93 -30.55
CA GLU A 199 -38.19 -2.01 -30.70
C GLU A 199 -37.47 -1.36 -29.52
N ILE A 200 -37.94 -0.18 -29.07
CA ILE A 200 -37.43 0.51 -27.88
C ILE A 200 -37.58 -0.38 -26.64
N TYR A 201 -38.73 -1.04 -26.48
CA TYR A 201 -38.96 -1.94 -25.36
C TYR A 201 -38.00 -3.13 -25.35
N GLN A 202 -37.75 -3.75 -26.50
CA GLN A 202 -36.79 -4.86 -26.58
C GLN A 202 -35.36 -4.40 -26.30
N LEU A 203 -34.99 -3.18 -26.69
CA LEU A 203 -33.71 -2.59 -26.37
C LEU A 203 -33.54 -2.32 -24.86
N ILE A 204 -34.59 -1.83 -24.20
CA ILE A 204 -34.61 -1.64 -22.74
C ILE A 204 -34.43 -2.98 -22.01
N LEU A 205 -35.13 -4.04 -22.45
CA LEU A 205 -34.98 -5.38 -21.87
C LEU A 205 -33.55 -5.91 -22.01
N PHE A 206 -32.94 -5.75 -23.18
CA PHE A 206 -31.55 -6.16 -23.42
C PHE A 206 -30.58 -5.48 -22.45
N TYR A 207 -30.67 -4.15 -22.27
CA TYR A 207 -29.78 -3.44 -21.35
C TYR A 207 -30.05 -3.76 -19.88
N MET A 208 -31.30 -4.05 -19.50
CA MET A 208 -31.63 -4.53 -18.15
C MET A 208 -31.00 -5.90 -17.87
N GLU A 209 -31.00 -6.81 -18.84
CA GLU A 209 -30.37 -8.13 -18.73
C GLU A 209 -28.83 -8.04 -18.75
N ALA A 210 -28.27 -7.09 -19.51
CA ALA A 210 -26.84 -6.82 -19.55
C ALA A 210 -26.26 -6.24 -18.26
N GLN A 211 -27.07 -5.53 -17.48
CA GLN A 211 -26.67 -4.93 -16.20
C GLN A 211 -26.76 -5.89 -15.00
N ASP A 212 -27.30 -7.10 -15.17
CA ASP A 212 -27.27 -8.11 -14.12
C ASP A 212 -25.83 -8.65 -13.93
N VAL A 213 -25.46 -8.98 -12.69
CA VAL A 213 -24.08 -9.37 -12.29
C VAL A 213 -23.61 -10.65 -13.02
N ALA A 214 -24.55 -11.47 -13.49
CA ALA A 214 -24.29 -12.64 -14.33
C ALA A 214 -24.47 -12.38 -15.85
N GLY A 215 -25.08 -11.26 -16.25
CA GLY A 215 -25.48 -10.92 -17.62
C GLY A 215 -24.30 -10.59 -18.53
N ALA A 216 -23.33 -9.81 -18.06
CA ALA A 216 -22.12 -9.46 -18.81
C ALA A 216 -21.26 -10.67 -19.24
N SER A 217 -21.42 -11.82 -18.57
CA SER A 217 -20.73 -13.08 -18.92
C SER A 217 -21.57 -14.06 -19.76
N LYS A 218 -22.85 -13.74 -19.99
CA LYS A 218 -23.84 -14.60 -20.66
C LYS A 218 -24.33 -14.07 -22.00
N ILE A 219 -24.19 -12.77 -22.27
CA ILE A 219 -24.64 -12.17 -23.52
C ILE A 219 -23.70 -12.58 -24.65
N LEU A 220 -24.26 -13.13 -25.73
CA LEU A 220 -23.50 -13.47 -26.92
C LEU A 220 -23.18 -12.20 -27.70
N LEU A 221 -22.02 -12.15 -28.35
CA LEU A 221 -21.64 -11.05 -29.24
C LEU A 221 -22.69 -10.82 -30.36
N SER A 222 -23.39 -11.88 -30.78
CA SER A 222 -24.50 -11.77 -31.73
C SER A 222 -25.67 -10.96 -31.21
N ASP A 223 -25.95 -11.06 -29.90
CA ASP A 223 -27.06 -10.36 -29.26
C ASP A 223 -26.70 -8.88 -29.03
N GLU A 224 -25.43 -8.58 -28.73
CA GLU A 224 -24.91 -7.21 -28.71
C GLU A 224 -25.00 -6.53 -30.08
N ILE A 225 -24.61 -7.23 -31.15
CA ILE A 225 -24.72 -6.72 -32.52
C ILE A 225 -26.19 -6.47 -32.86
N ALA A 226 -27.10 -7.38 -32.53
CA ALA A 226 -28.53 -7.22 -32.78
C ALA A 226 -29.12 -6.03 -31.99
N ALA A 227 -28.67 -5.80 -30.75
CA ALA A 227 -29.07 -4.64 -29.95
C ALA A 227 -28.54 -3.32 -30.53
N LEU A 228 -27.30 -3.30 -31.03
CA LEU A 228 -26.72 -2.16 -31.73
C LEU A 228 -27.46 -1.84 -33.03
N GLU A 229 -27.78 -2.85 -33.83
CA GLU A 229 -28.57 -2.70 -35.06
C GLU A 229 -29.96 -2.09 -34.77
N ARG A 230 -30.60 -2.51 -33.67
CA ARG A 230 -31.87 -1.92 -33.21
C ARG A 230 -31.73 -0.49 -32.71
N TYR A 231 -30.65 -0.18 -31.99
CA TYR A 231 -30.41 1.19 -31.55
C TYR A 231 -30.21 2.14 -32.75
N LEU A 232 -29.44 1.71 -33.74
CA LEU A 232 -29.21 2.47 -34.97
C LEU A 232 -30.51 2.65 -35.76
N SER A 233 -31.34 1.61 -35.89
CA SER A 233 -32.62 1.71 -36.61
C SER A 233 -33.61 2.65 -35.93
N ILE A 234 -33.63 2.70 -34.59
CA ILE A 234 -34.43 3.67 -33.82
C ILE A 234 -33.91 5.09 -34.06
N GLN A 235 -32.60 5.31 -34.02
CA GLN A 235 -31.99 6.63 -34.23
C GLN A 235 -32.26 7.17 -35.65
N GLU A 236 -32.11 6.34 -36.68
CA GLU A 236 -32.43 6.70 -38.07
C GLU A 236 -33.87 7.18 -38.27
N GLN A 237 -34.81 6.71 -37.44
CA GLN A 237 -36.22 7.04 -37.54
C GLN A 237 -36.62 8.26 -36.68
N VAL A 238 -35.83 8.62 -35.67
CA VAL A 238 -36.15 9.67 -34.69
C VAL A 238 -35.38 10.97 -34.93
N GLU A 239 -34.13 10.90 -35.39
CA GLU A 239 -33.30 12.08 -35.66
C GLU A 239 -33.39 12.53 -37.12
N MET A 240 -33.49 13.86 -37.33
CA MET A 240 -33.52 14.44 -38.68
C MET A 240 -32.15 14.40 -39.40
N ASP A 241 -31.05 14.15 -38.67
CA ASP A 241 -29.69 14.05 -39.21
C ASP A 241 -28.93 12.90 -38.51
N PRO A 242 -29.12 11.65 -38.95
CA PRO A 242 -28.57 10.48 -38.27
C PRO A 242 -27.04 10.45 -38.35
N PHE A 243 -26.39 10.15 -37.23
CA PHE A 243 -24.93 9.95 -37.17
C PHE A 243 -24.53 8.70 -37.97
N TYR A 244 -24.04 8.89 -39.21
CA TYR A 244 -23.58 7.77 -40.05
C TYR A 244 -22.26 7.19 -39.53
N ILE A 245 -22.32 6.05 -38.85
CA ILE A 245 -21.15 5.18 -38.65
C ILE A 245 -21.14 4.15 -39.79
N ALA A 246 -20.19 4.27 -40.71
CA ALA A 246 -20.00 3.30 -41.78
C ALA A 246 -19.46 1.96 -41.23
N LEU A 247 -20.35 1.05 -40.85
CA LEU A 247 -20.00 -0.32 -40.47
C LEU A 247 -19.61 -1.10 -41.74
N LEU A 248 -18.31 -1.18 -42.02
CA LEU A 248 -17.76 -2.06 -43.04
C LEU A 248 -17.95 -3.52 -42.63
N ARG A 249 -19.03 -4.14 -43.14
CA ARG A 249 -19.35 -5.56 -42.93
C ARG A 249 -18.32 -6.45 -43.64
N GLN A 250 -17.25 -6.84 -42.95
CA GLN A 250 -16.31 -7.85 -43.44
C GLN A 250 -16.89 -9.27 -43.23
N SER A 251 -17.92 -9.63 -43.99
CA SER A 251 -18.47 -10.99 -43.97
C SER A 251 -18.47 -11.61 -45.38
N ALA A 252 -17.28 -11.87 -45.93
CA ALA A 252 -17.13 -12.69 -47.13
C ALA A 252 -15.78 -13.42 -47.30
N ALA A 253 -14.75 -13.13 -46.49
CA ALA A 253 -13.39 -13.64 -46.76
C ALA A 253 -12.95 -14.88 -45.96
N LEU A 254 -13.74 -15.40 -45.02
CA LEU A 254 -13.34 -16.55 -44.19
C LEU A 254 -13.97 -17.89 -44.58
N ARG A 255 -14.68 -17.98 -45.71
CA ARG A 255 -15.31 -19.25 -46.14
C ARG A 255 -14.48 -20.09 -47.11
N ASN A 256 -13.36 -19.57 -47.63
CA ASN A 256 -12.47 -20.29 -48.54
C ASN A 256 -10.99 -20.03 -48.19
N CYS A 257 -10.50 -20.63 -47.11
CA CYS A 257 -9.07 -20.90 -46.96
C CYS A 257 -8.82 -22.34 -47.43
N PRO A 258 -8.29 -22.58 -48.64
CA PRO A 258 -7.72 -23.86 -48.96
C PRO A 258 -6.45 -24.03 -48.13
N HIS A 259 -6.44 -25.07 -47.29
CA HIS A 259 -5.22 -25.65 -46.76
C HIS A 259 -4.37 -26.12 -47.95
N ASP A 260 -3.34 -25.36 -48.30
CA ASP A 260 -2.22 -25.90 -49.06
C ASP A 260 -0.91 -25.43 -48.43
N LEU A 261 -0.41 -26.30 -47.55
CA LEU A 261 0.92 -26.25 -46.97
C LEU A 261 1.84 -27.06 -47.88
N THR A 262 2.23 -26.52 -49.03
CA THR A 262 3.39 -27.08 -49.73
C THR A 262 4.02 -26.11 -50.72
N ASP A 263 5.33 -25.96 -50.55
CA ASP A 263 6.31 -25.76 -51.62
C ASP A 263 6.55 -24.35 -52.17
N ALA A 264 7.64 -23.73 -51.70
CA ALA A 264 8.61 -23.05 -52.58
C ALA A 264 9.84 -22.56 -51.76
N ARG A 265 10.71 -23.51 -51.38
CA ARG A 265 12.14 -23.22 -51.30
C ARG A 265 12.67 -23.18 -52.74
N ARG A 266 13.29 -22.06 -53.14
CA ARG A 266 14.57 -21.94 -53.91
C ARG A 266 14.58 -20.61 -54.68
N GLN A 267 15.46 -19.70 -54.22
CA GLN A 267 16.54 -18.97 -54.94
C GLN A 267 16.51 -18.88 -56.49
N PRO A 268 17.37 -18.04 -57.12
CA PRO A 268 17.98 -16.74 -56.74
C PRO A 268 17.97 -15.72 -57.91
N VAL A 269 18.31 -14.45 -57.66
CA VAL A 269 19.40 -13.64 -58.28
C VAL A 269 19.60 -12.42 -57.39
#